data_AF-A0A953DRS5-F1
#
_entry.id   AF-A0A953DRS5-F1
#
_cell.length_a   1.000
_cell.length_b   1.000
_cell.length_c   1.000
_cell.angle_alpha   90.00
_cell.angle_beta   90.00
_cell.angle_gamma   90.00
#
_symmetry.space_group_name_H-M   'P 1'
#
loop_
_entity.id
_entity.type
_entity.pdbx_description
1 polymer ?
#
loop_
_entity_poly.entity_id
_entity_poly.type
_entity_poly.pdbx_seq_one_letter_code
_entity_poly.pdbx_strand_id
1 'polypeptide(L)'
;MSTEAIRIERPTTNSRLFAHTRWDALPAAAGLFHLAYFFGLYFLFPHAPLWVMLILGFVYSLLVNANINGVGHNFIHNPFFRSRILNRLFGVTQSIACGFSQTYYDAVHMQHHKGNSDRPDEHGQTIDWLSIYRHGHDGEPENPWSYVFLSFFRDDVGAIRRELRKRKNGDLFWGNVELAAFAVVFLAMAVVVPTRPVHFINWRFMLYFLPFWYLGHCFSYLNGYYRHYGANPDKPIAWG
;
A
#
# COMPACT_ATOMS: atom_id res chain seq x y z
N MET A 1 -9.24 35.24 21.48
CA MET A 1 -8.13 34.30 21.74
C MET A 1 -7.36 34.11 20.45
N SER A 2 -6.08 34.46 20.46
CA SER A 2 -5.19 34.39 19.29
C SER A 2 -5.00 32.94 18.86
N THR A 3 -5.43 32.59 17.65
CA THR A 3 -5.02 31.37 16.95
C THR A 3 -3.55 31.54 16.55
N GLU A 4 -2.63 31.37 17.50
CA GLU A 4 -1.26 31.00 17.18
C GLU A 4 -1.32 29.61 16.53
N ALA A 5 -1.45 29.61 15.21
CA ALA A 5 -1.22 28.42 14.42
C ALA A 5 0.19 27.95 14.77
N ILE A 6 0.29 26.78 15.41
CA ILE A 6 1.57 26.12 15.68
C ILE A 6 2.26 25.94 14.33
N ARG A 7 3.19 26.84 13.99
CA ARG A 7 4.06 26.70 12.83
C ARG A 7 5.05 25.60 13.19
N ILE A 8 4.70 24.36 12.83
CA ILE A 8 5.67 23.27 12.82
C ILE A 8 6.63 23.58 11.68
N GLU A 9 7.81 24.14 12.00
CA GLU A 9 8.87 24.32 11.01
C GLU A 9 9.22 22.96 10.41
N ARG A 10 9.31 22.91 9.07
CA ARG A 10 9.77 21.69 8.40
C ARG A 10 11.23 21.43 8.82
N PRO A 11 11.58 20.19 9.21
CA PRO A 11 12.95 19.86 9.54
C PRO A 11 13.87 20.25 8.39
N THR A 12 14.95 20.96 8.68
CA THR A 12 16.01 21.22 7.70
C THR A 12 17.07 20.13 7.80
N THR A 13 17.59 19.66 6.66
CA THR A 13 18.62 18.62 6.64
C THR A 13 19.81 19.00 5.76
N ASN A 14 21.01 18.73 6.27
CA ASN A 14 22.26 18.80 5.52
C ASN A 14 22.55 17.52 4.71
N SER A 15 21.62 16.55 4.71
CA SER A 15 21.75 15.34 3.90
C SER A 15 21.75 15.66 2.42
N ARG A 16 22.69 15.08 1.67
CA ARG A 16 22.74 15.14 0.20
C ARG A 16 21.83 14.11 -0.47
N LEU A 17 21.39 13.09 0.27
CA LEU A 17 20.57 11.99 -0.24
C LEU A 17 19.10 12.16 0.12
N PHE A 18 18.82 12.41 1.39
CA PHE A 18 17.47 12.46 1.95
C PHE A 18 16.87 13.87 1.89
N ALA A 19 15.57 13.95 1.62
CA ALA A 19 14.87 15.18 1.34
C ALA A 19 14.53 15.99 2.61
N HIS A 20 14.21 15.33 3.71
CA HIS A 20 13.66 15.99 4.91
C HIS A 20 14.56 15.82 6.13
N THR A 21 15.05 14.61 6.39
CA THR A 21 15.93 14.33 7.53
C THR A 21 16.84 13.13 7.25
N ARG A 22 17.95 13.01 7.98
CA ARG A 22 18.77 11.78 7.93
C ARG A 22 18.00 10.56 8.43
N TRP A 23 16.96 10.78 9.24
CA TRP A 23 16.07 9.73 9.74
C TRP A 23 15.16 9.13 8.65
N ASP A 24 15.04 9.74 7.47
CA ASP A 24 14.37 9.13 6.30
C ASP A 24 15.04 7.80 5.89
N ALA A 25 16.28 7.58 6.34
CA ALA A 25 16.97 6.30 6.22
C ALA A 25 16.23 5.12 6.88
N LEU A 26 15.53 5.35 8.00
CA LEU A 26 14.82 4.29 8.72
C LEU A 26 13.63 3.73 7.94
N PRO A 27 12.64 4.54 7.50
CA PRO A 27 11.54 4.02 6.70
C PRO A 27 12.01 3.51 5.34
N ALA A 28 13.05 4.12 4.74
CA ALA A 28 13.67 3.59 3.51
C ALA A 28 14.27 2.18 3.75
N ALA A 29 15.03 1.99 4.82
CA ALA A 29 15.60 0.69 5.18
C ALA A 29 14.51 -0.33 5.52
N ALA A 30 13.44 0.07 6.21
CA ALA A 30 12.29 -0.79 6.47
C ALA A 30 11.60 -1.27 5.18
N GLY A 31 11.47 -0.38 4.19
CA GLY A 31 10.94 -0.73 2.87
C GLY A 31 11.84 -1.73 2.11
N LEU A 32 13.17 -1.56 2.18
CA LEU A 32 14.13 -2.50 1.60
C LEU A 32 14.15 -3.84 2.34
N PHE A 33 14.04 -3.81 3.67
CA PHE A 33 13.92 -5.01 4.50
C PHE A 33 12.66 -5.80 4.14
N HIS A 34 11.52 -5.13 3.94
CA HIS A 34 10.29 -5.80 3.52
C HIS A 34 10.46 -6.51 2.17
N LEU A 35 11.13 -5.88 1.19
CA LEU A 35 11.45 -6.52 -0.09
C LEU A 35 12.37 -7.74 0.10
N ALA A 36 13.42 -7.60 0.91
CA ALA A 36 14.34 -8.70 1.21
C ALA A 36 13.62 -9.86 1.92
N TYR A 37 12.70 -9.56 2.84
CA TYR A 37 11.87 -10.54 3.52
C TYR A 37 10.96 -11.29 2.53
N PHE A 38 10.29 -10.56 1.64
CA PHE A 38 9.45 -11.13 0.58
C PHE A 38 10.23 -12.14 -0.29
N PHE A 39 11.40 -11.77 -0.79
CA PHE A 39 12.25 -12.71 -1.53
C PHE A 39 12.80 -13.83 -0.63
N GLY A 40 13.10 -13.53 0.64
CA GLY A 40 13.51 -14.50 1.64
C GLY A 40 12.51 -15.62 1.80
N LEU A 41 11.20 -15.32 1.86
CA LEU A 41 10.14 -16.34 1.89
C LEU A 41 10.21 -17.26 0.68
N TYR A 42 10.37 -16.70 -0.51
CA TYR A 42 10.42 -17.45 -1.76
C TYR A 42 11.62 -18.41 -1.82
N PHE A 43 12.81 -17.91 -1.50
CA PHE A 43 14.03 -18.72 -1.49
C PHE A 43 14.06 -19.74 -0.36
N LEU A 44 13.44 -19.44 0.78
CA LEU A 44 13.41 -20.32 1.95
C LEU A 44 12.34 -21.41 1.84
N PHE A 45 11.24 -21.16 1.15
CA PHE A 45 10.09 -22.06 1.05
C PHE A 45 10.43 -23.54 0.71
N PRO A 46 11.29 -23.86 -0.27
CA PRO A 46 11.62 -25.25 -0.58
C PRO A 46 12.53 -25.92 0.46
N HIS A 47 13.05 -25.18 1.44
CA HIS A 47 14.07 -25.63 2.39
C HIS A 47 13.61 -25.63 3.85
N ALA A 48 12.52 -24.93 4.16
CA ALA A 48 11.99 -24.85 5.53
C ALA A 48 10.75 -25.74 5.70
N PRO A 49 10.51 -26.27 6.91
CA PRO A 49 9.28 -26.98 7.21
C PRO A 49 8.08 -26.02 7.17
N LEU A 50 6.92 -26.54 6.76
CA LEU A 50 5.72 -25.73 6.51
C LEU A 50 5.32 -24.88 7.73
N TRP A 51 5.43 -25.41 8.95
CA TRP A 51 5.04 -24.66 10.16
C TRP A 51 5.88 -23.40 10.37
N VAL A 52 7.18 -23.41 10.05
CA VAL A 52 8.03 -22.21 10.07
C VAL A 52 7.54 -21.24 9.02
N MET A 53 7.26 -21.73 7.81
CA MET A 53 6.75 -20.89 6.72
C MET A 53 5.42 -20.24 7.10
N LEU A 54 4.50 -20.94 7.76
CA LEU A 54 3.23 -20.35 8.21
C LEU A 54 3.44 -19.18 9.17
N ILE A 55 4.37 -19.30 10.13
CA ILE A 55 4.74 -18.19 11.03
C ILE A 55 5.34 -17.03 10.24
N LEU A 56 6.28 -17.31 9.34
CA LEU A 56 6.94 -16.28 8.54
C LEU A 56 5.97 -15.60 7.57
N GLY A 57 4.98 -16.32 7.06
CA GLY A 57 3.90 -15.81 6.22
C GLY A 57 2.98 -14.89 6.98
N PHE A 58 2.62 -15.25 8.22
CA PHE A 58 1.85 -14.36 9.09
C PHE A 58 2.61 -13.07 9.41
N VAL A 59 3.90 -13.17 9.72
CA VAL A 59 4.77 -11.99 9.91
C VAL A 59 4.80 -11.14 8.64
N TYR A 60 4.84 -11.75 7.46
CA TYR A 60 4.74 -11.01 6.19
C TYR A 60 3.42 -10.26 6.05
N SER A 61 2.28 -10.85 6.41
CA SER A 61 0.99 -10.13 6.43
C SER A 61 1.06 -8.88 7.32
N LEU A 62 1.67 -8.98 8.50
CA LEU A 62 1.87 -7.85 9.39
C LEU A 62 2.82 -6.80 8.80
N LEU A 63 3.86 -7.23 8.08
CA LEU A 63 4.79 -6.32 7.39
C LEU A 63 4.11 -5.59 6.22
N VAL A 64 3.28 -6.27 5.42
CA VAL A 64 2.47 -5.63 4.37
C VAL A 64 1.59 -4.54 4.99
N ASN A 65 0.86 -4.86 6.05
CA ASN A 65 0.03 -3.88 6.78
C ASN A 65 0.85 -2.69 7.30
N ALA A 66 1.96 -2.95 7.99
CA ALA A 66 2.84 -1.92 8.54
C ALA A 66 3.49 -1.06 7.44
N ASN A 67 3.78 -1.67 6.29
CA ASN A 67 4.33 -0.98 5.14
C ASN A 67 3.28 -0.05 4.53
N ILE A 68 2.09 -0.56 4.17
CA ILE A 68 1.04 0.25 3.56
C ILE A 68 0.70 1.45 4.45
N ASN A 69 0.41 1.22 5.73
CA ASN A 69 -0.03 2.27 6.65
C ASN A 69 1.11 3.14 7.22
N GLY A 70 2.35 2.70 7.10
CA GLY A 70 3.53 3.36 7.64
C GLY A 70 4.47 3.86 6.55
N VAL A 71 5.31 2.97 6.01
CA VAL A 71 6.37 3.30 5.04
C VAL A 71 5.78 3.86 3.75
N GLY A 72 4.89 3.11 3.10
CA GLY A 72 4.25 3.49 1.85
C GLY A 72 3.40 4.74 1.99
N HIS A 73 2.56 4.82 3.03
CA HIS A 73 1.76 6.01 3.33
C HIS A 73 2.65 7.25 3.57
N ASN A 74 3.70 7.15 4.39
CA ASN A 74 4.60 8.28 4.60
C ASN A 74 5.31 8.69 3.30
N PHE A 75 5.75 7.73 2.50
CA PHE A 75 6.48 7.95 1.26
C PHE A 75 5.69 8.73 0.20
N ILE A 76 4.37 8.50 0.10
CA ILE A 76 3.53 9.20 -0.88
C ILE A 76 3.29 10.66 -0.50
N HIS A 77 3.27 10.98 0.80
CA HIS A 77 3.21 12.36 1.28
C HIS A 77 4.58 13.04 1.29
N ASN A 78 5.63 12.30 1.64
CA ASN A 78 6.98 12.80 1.86
C ASN A 78 8.01 11.89 1.17
N PRO A 79 8.26 12.07 -0.14
CA PRO A 79 9.25 11.27 -0.85
C PRO A 79 10.63 11.37 -0.17
N PHE A 80 11.18 10.22 0.22
CA PHE A 80 12.36 10.17 1.10
C PHE A 80 13.63 10.75 0.49
N PHE A 81 13.79 10.65 -0.84
CA PHE A 81 15.03 11.03 -1.53
C PHE A 81 14.89 12.39 -2.21
N ARG A 82 16.00 13.14 -2.26
CA ARG A 82 16.09 14.36 -3.09
C ARG A 82 16.00 14.06 -4.58
N SER A 83 16.51 12.90 -4.99
CA SER A 83 16.48 12.45 -6.38
C SER A 83 15.11 11.87 -6.74
N ARG A 84 14.50 12.42 -7.79
CA ARG A 84 13.24 11.91 -8.34
C ARG A 84 13.38 10.45 -8.81
N ILE A 85 14.52 10.09 -9.38
CA ILE A 85 14.76 8.71 -9.87
C ILE A 85 14.84 7.74 -8.68
N LEU A 86 15.53 8.11 -7.60
CA LEU A 86 15.59 7.26 -6.41
C LEU A 86 14.20 7.05 -5.81
N ASN A 87 13.37 8.08 -5.77
CA ASN A 87 11.97 7.93 -5.35
C ASN A 87 11.20 6.97 -6.28
N ARG A 88 11.38 7.04 -7.60
CA ARG A 88 10.73 6.08 -8.52
C ARG A 88 11.20 4.65 -8.32
N LEU A 89 12.51 4.43 -8.16
CA LEU A 89 13.07 3.09 -7.87
C LEU A 89 12.59 2.54 -6.52
N PHE A 90 12.47 3.41 -5.52
CA PHE A 90 11.89 3.03 -4.23
C PHE A 90 10.40 2.71 -4.36
N GLY A 91 9.65 3.46 -5.16
CA GLY A 91 8.25 3.14 -5.50
C GLY A 91 8.10 1.75 -6.14
N VAL A 92 8.98 1.39 -7.09
CA VAL A 92 9.03 0.04 -7.67
C VAL A 92 9.35 -1.01 -6.60
N THR A 93 10.30 -0.72 -5.71
CA THR A 93 10.65 -1.62 -4.59
C THR A 93 9.44 -1.88 -3.69
N GLN A 94 8.74 -0.83 -3.26
CA GLN A 94 7.52 -0.98 -2.45
C GLN A 94 6.44 -1.74 -3.22
N SER A 95 6.33 -1.48 -4.52
CA SER A 95 5.32 -2.13 -5.35
C SER A 95 5.51 -3.63 -5.46
N ILE A 96 6.76 -4.07 -5.62
CA ILE A 96 7.11 -5.50 -5.63
C ILE A 96 6.89 -6.10 -4.24
N ALA A 97 7.37 -5.44 -3.17
CA ALA A 97 7.29 -5.97 -1.81
C ALA A 97 5.86 -6.14 -1.31
N CYS A 98 4.94 -5.24 -1.68
CA CYS A 98 3.55 -5.27 -1.22
C CYS A 98 2.57 -5.87 -2.25
N GLY A 99 3.00 -6.07 -3.50
CA GLY A 99 2.18 -6.63 -4.58
C GLY A 99 1.07 -5.71 -5.09
N PHE A 100 1.30 -4.39 -5.11
CA PHE A 100 0.41 -3.39 -5.74
C PHE A 100 1.25 -2.20 -6.21
N SER A 101 0.73 -1.29 -7.06
CA SER A 101 1.50 -0.12 -7.48
C SER A 101 1.47 1.01 -6.44
N GLN A 102 2.64 1.46 -5.98
CA GLN A 102 2.78 2.58 -5.06
C GLN A 102 2.20 3.88 -5.62
N THR A 103 2.35 4.11 -6.92
CA THR A 103 1.80 5.27 -7.63
C THR A 103 0.27 5.19 -7.77
N TYR A 104 -0.29 3.98 -7.93
CA TYR A 104 -1.75 3.81 -7.92
C TYR A 104 -2.31 4.03 -6.52
N TYR A 105 -1.63 3.50 -5.50
CA TYR A 105 -1.97 3.76 -4.11
C TYR A 105 -1.95 5.25 -3.77
N ASP A 106 -0.96 6.02 -4.25
CA ASP A 106 -0.95 7.47 -4.10
C ASP A 106 -2.24 8.12 -4.68
N ALA A 107 -2.71 7.69 -5.85
CA ALA A 107 -3.97 8.21 -6.40
C ALA A 107 -5.19 7.88 -5.55
N VAL A 108 -5.32 6.62 -5.13
CA VAL A 108 -6.41 6.19 -4.23
C VAL A 108 -6.34 6.97 -2.91
N HIS A 109 -5.15 7.11 -2.35
CA HIS A 109 -4.95 7.76 -1.06
C HIS A 109 -5.17 9.27 -1.11
N MET A 110 -4.71 9.96 -2.15
CA MET A 110 -5.02 11.39 -2.34
C MET A 110 -6.51 11.62 -2.56
N GLN A 111 -7.19 10.68 -3.22
CA GLN A 111 -8.63 10.75 -3.39
C GLN A 111 -9.37 10.50 -2.07
N HIS A 112 -8.86 9.58 -1.26
CA HIS A 112 -9.33 9.33 0.11
C HIS A 112 -9.22 10.57 0.99
N HIS A 113 -8.12 11.32 0.96
CA HIS A 113 -8.01 12.60 1.69
C HIS A 113 -9.01 13.67 1.25
N LYS A 114 -9.42 13.66 -0.03
CA LYS A 114 -10.40 14.63 -0.55
C LYS A 114 -11.82 14.33 -0.06
N GLY A 115 -12.22 13.06 -0.02
CA GLY A 115 -13.55 12.66 0.41
C GLY A 115 -13.66 12.40 1.92
N ASN A 116 -12.58 11.94 2.55
CA ASN A 116 -12.46 11.68 3.98
C ASN A 116 -13.59 10.79 4.53
N SER A 117 -13.75 9.60 3.94
CA SER A 117 -14.88 8.69 4.20
C SER A 117 -16.25 9.36 4.05
N ASP A 118 -16.47 10.10 2.95
CA ASP A 118 -17.74 10.76 2.68
C ASP A 118 -18.88 9.76 2.46
N ARG A 119 -20.10 10.19 2.77
CA ARG A 119 -21.30 9.42 2.44
C ARG A 119 -21.59 9.50 0.94
N PRO A 120 -22.24 8.48 0.36
CA PRO A 120 -22.70 8.55 -1.01
C PRO A 120 -23.58 9.78 -1.26
N ASP A 121 -23.38 10.44 -2.40
CA ASP A 121 -24.21 11.53 -2.89
C ASP A 121 -25.59 11.04 -3.38
N GLU A 122 -26.38 11.95 -3.96
CA GLU A 122 -27.69 11.65 -4.55
C GLU A 122 -27.65 10.64 -5.71
N HIS A 123 -26.47 10.37 -6.27
CA HIS A 123 -26.22 9.38 -7.31
C HIS A 123 -25.58 8.09 -6.77
N GLY A 124 -25.46 7.97 -5.44
CA GLY A 124 -24.84 6.83 -4.77
C GLY A 124 -23.32 6.75 -4.97
N GLN A 125 -22.66 7.86 -5.29
CA GLN A 125 -21.21 7.92 -5.49
C GLN A 125 -20.51 8.60 -4.32
N THR A 126 -19.30 8.16 -4.02
CA THR A 126 -18.41 8.83 -3.05
C THR A 126 -17.21 9.44 -3.78
N ILE A 127 -16.70 10.55 -3.25
CA ILE A 127 -15.41 11.10 -3.65
C ILE A 127 -14.32 10.13 -3.21
N ASP A 128 -14.36 9.69 -1.95
CA ASP A 128 -13.44 8.71 -1.39
C ASP A 128 -13.80 7.29 -1.83
N TRP A 129 -12.93 6.68 -2.64
CA TRP A 129 -13.12 5.31 -3.11
C TRP A 129 -13.03 4.27 -2.00
N LEU A 130 -12.40 4.61 -0.88
CA LEU A 130 -12.24 3.80 0.32
C LEU A 130 -13.23 4.18 1.43
N SER A 131 -14.25 5.00 1.14
CA SER A 131 -15.21 5.39 2.18
C SER A 131 -15.88 4.17 2.79
N ILE A 132 -15.87 4.09 4.12
CA ILE A 132 -16.59 3.05 4.87
C ILE A 132 -18.11 3.15 4.68
N TYR A 133 -18.63 4.27 4.18
CA TYR A 133 -20.04 4.48 3.91
C TYR A 133 -20.45 4.12 2.47
N ARG A 134 -19.48 3.92 1.56
CA ARG A 134 -19.72 3.70 0.13
C ARG A 134 -20.67 2.54 -0.16
N HIS A 135 -20.56 1.48 0.63
CA HIS A 135 -21.40 0.28 0.55
C HIS A 135 -22.21 0.06 1.83
N GLY A 136 -22.34 1.11 2.66
CA GLY A 136 -23.20 1.12 3.83
C GLY A 136 -24.67 1.26 3.47
N HIS A 137 -25.54 1.08 4.48
CA HIS A 137 -26.99 1.23 4.35
C HIS A 137 -27.50 2.21 5.39
N ASP A 138 -28.59 2.91 5.08
CA ASP A 138 -29.28 3.83 6.00
C ASP A 138 -28.38 4.93 6.60
N GLY A 139 -27.33 5.34 5.88
CA GLY A 139 -26.37 6.35 6.32
C GLY A 139 -25.31 5.87 7.31
N GLU A 140 -25.32 4.57 7.64
CA GLU A 140 -24.37 3.89 8.52
C GLU A 140 -23.17 3.32 7.73
N PRO A 141 -22.01 3.12 8.38
CA PRO A 141 -20.87 2.49 7.73
C PRO A 141 -21.17 1.02 7.39
N GLU A 142 -20.54 0.52 6.33
CA GLU A 142 -20.57 -0.88 5.92
C GLU A 142 -20.12 -1.80 7.07
N ASN A 143 -20.64 -3.03 7.11
CA ASN A 143 -20.14 -4.04 8.03
C ASN A 143 -18.60 -4.19 7.91
N PRO A 144 -17.84 -4.20 9.02
CA PRO A 144 -16.38 -4.22 8.97
C PRO A 144 -15.81 -5.44 8.24
N TRP A 145 -16.45 -6.60 8.32
CA TRP A 145 -15.97 -7.81 7.63
C TRP A 145 -16.17 -7.72 6.13
N SER A 146 -17.33 -7.22 5.68
CA SER A 146 -17.58 -6.97 4.27
C SER A 146 -16.58 -5.95 3.72
N TYR A 147 -16.36 -4.85 4.44
CA TYR A 147 -15.37 -3.85 4.05
C TYR A 147 -13.95 -4.46 3.96
N VAL A 148 -13.51 -5.16 4.99
CA VAL A 148 -12.15 -5.73 5.06
C VAL A 148 -11.88 -6.77 3.98
N PHE A 149 -12.83 -7.67 3.72
CA PHE A 149 -12.63 -8.78 2.77
C PHE A 149 -13.10 -8.48 1.35
N LEU A 150 -13.79 -7.38 1.09
CA LEU A 150 -14.25 -7.06 -0.27
C LEU A 150 -13.57 -5.83 -0.86
N SER A 151 -13.06 -4.90 -0.04
CA SER A 151 -12.44 -3.66 -0.55
C SER A 151 -11.28 -3.90 -1.52
N PHE A 152 -10.47 -4.94 -1.29
CA PHE A 152 -9.39 -5.34 -2.21
C PHE A 152 -9.88 -5.58 -3.65
N PHE A 153 -11.11 -6.10 -3.81
CA PHE A 153 -11.69 -6.44 -5.11
C PHE A 153 -12.54 -5.32 -5.70
N ARG A 154 -12.77 -4.22 -4.96
CA ARG A 154 -13.66 -3.12 -5.34
C ARG A 154 -12.94 -1.93 -5.97
N ASP A 155 -11.61 -1.98 -6.07
CA ASP A 155 -10.81 -0.93 -6.71
C ASP A 155 -11.13 -0.81 -8.21
N ASP A 156 -11.55 0.39 -8.65
CA ASP A 156 -11.74 0.71 -10.07
C ASP A 156 -10.40 1.17 -10.69
N VAL A 157 -9.66 0.21 -11.24
CA VAL A 157 -8.42 0.45 -11.99
C VAL A 157 -8.59 1.47 -13.11
N GLY A 158 -9.76 1.50 -13.75
CA GLY A 158 -10.09 2.48 -14.78
C GLY A 158 -10.17 3.90 -14.22
N ALA A 159 -10.83 4.09 -13.08
CA ALA A 159 -10.89 5.38 -12.37
C ALA A 159 -9.51 5.84 -11.93
N ILE A 160 -8.70 4.96 -11.34
CA ILE A 160 -7.33 5.27 -10.90
C ILE A 160 -6.49 5.74 -12.08
N ARG A 161 -6.54 5.04 -13.22
CA ARG A 161 -5.81 5.42 -14.44
C ARG A 161 -6.26 6.76 -15.00
N ARG A 162 -7.57 7.04 -14.96
CA ARG A 162 -8.11 8.35 -15.37
C ARG A 162 -7.56 9.46 -14.47
N GLU A 163 -7.52 9.25 -13.16
CA GLU A 163 -7.00 10.22 -12.20
C GLU A 163 -5.50 10.47 -12.39
N LEU A 164 -4.69 9.41 -12.50
CA LEU A 164 -3.26 9.53 -12.79
C LEU A 164 -2.98 10.26 -14.11
N ARG A 165 -3.80 10.03 -15.14
CA ARG A 165 -3.66 10.72 -16.44
C ARG A 165 -3.85 12.24 -16.32
N LYS A 166 -4.78 12.69 -15.47
CA LYS A 166 -5.05 14.13 -15.27
C LYS A 166 -3.84 14.90 -14.72
N ARG A 167 -2.95 14.23 -13.97
CA ARG A 167 -1.78 14.84 -13.34
C ARG A 167 -0.70 15.30 -14.32
N LYS A 168 -0.64 14.73 -15.53
CA LYS A 168 0.30 15.11 -16.61
C LYS A 168 1.79 15.17 -16.19
N ASN A 169 2.20 14.35 -15.22
CA ASN A 169 3.53 14.38 -14.60
C ASN A 169 4.31 13.06 -14.75
N GLY A 170 3.84 12.14 -15.59
CA GLY A 170 4.44 10.82 -15.82
C GLY A 170 4.02 9.73 -14.82
N ASP A 171 3.16 10.04 -13.84
CA ASP A 171 2.71 9.04 -12.85
C ASP A 171 2.00 7.85 -13.48
N LEU A 172 1.17 8.06 -14.51
CA LEU A 172 0.52 6.95 -15.21
C LEU A 172 1.54 5.98 -15.82
N PHE A 173 2.65 6.49 -16.36
CA PHE A 173 3.72 5.63 -16.89
C PHE A 173 4.38 4.83 -15.77
N TRP A 174 4.80 5.50 -14.69
CA TRP A 174 5.45 4.84 -13.57
C TRP A 174 4.54 3.84 -12.84
N GLY A 175 3.26 4.17 -12.68
CA GLY A 175 2.29 3.23 -12.13
C GLY A 175 2.14 1.97 -12.99
N ASN A 176 2.14 2.09 -14.33
CA ASN A 176 2.13 0.91 -15.20
C ASN A 176 3.45 0.11 -15.09
N VAL A 177 4.60 0.79 -14.96
CA VAL A 177 5.90 0.13 -14.73
C VAL A 177 5.88 -0.65 -13.43
N GLU A 178 5.37 -0.06 -12.35
CA GLU A 178 5.23 -0.71 -11.05
C GLU A 178 4.29 -1.92 -11.10
N LEU A 179 3.12 -1.77 -11.74
CA LEU A 179 2.18 -2.88 -11.97
C LEU A 179 2.85 -4.03 -12.72
N ALA A 180 3.55 -3.72 -13.82
CA ALA A 180 4.26 -4.71 -14.61
C ALA A 180 5.39 -5.37 -13.80
N ALA A 181 6.14 -4.59 -13.01
CA ALA A 181 7.26 -5.09 -12.23
C ALA A 181 6.82 -6.14 -11.21
N PHE A 182 5.82 -5.86 -10.37
CA PHE A 182 5.38 -6.86 -9.40
C PHE A 182 4.69 -8.05 -10.08
N ALA A 183 3.93 -7.82 -11.16
CA ALA A 183 3.27 -8.90 -11.89
C ALA A 183 4.29 -9.87 -12.52
N VAL A 184 5.38 -9.34 -13.10
CA VAL A 184 6.49 -10.14 -13.63
C VAL A 184 7.19 -10.91 -12.52
N VAL A 185 7.43 -10.30 -11.36
CA VAL A 185 8.03 -10.98 -10.21
C VAL A 185 7.12 -12.10 -9.70
N PHE A 186 5.83 -11.86 -9.56
CA PHE A 186 4.85 -12.87 -9.14
C PHE A 186 4.78 -14.02 -10.15
N LEU A 187 4.74 -13.71 -11.45
CA LEU A 187 4.76 -14.72 -12.50
C LEU A 187 6.05 -15.54 -12.46
N ALA A 188 7.20 -14.90 -12.30
CA ALA A 188 8.48 -15.59 -12.18
C ALA A 188 8.49 -16.51 -10.95
N MET A 189 7.97 -16.06 -9.81
CA MET A 189 7.89 -16.88 -8.59
C MET A 189 6.88 -18.02 -8.71
N ALA A 190 5.81 -17.85 -9.48
CA ALA A 190 4.83 -18.90 -9.77
C ALA A 190 5.39 -19.96 -10.74
N VAL A 191 6.27 -19.56 -11.66
CA VAL A 191 6.82 -20.44 -12.69
C VAL A 191 8.11 -21.11 -12.24
N VAL A 192 8.97 -20.44 -11.47
CA VAL A 192 10.29 -20.91 -11.09
C VAL A 192 10.29 -21.41 -9.65
N VAL A 193 10.86 -22.58 -9.41
CA VAL A 193 11.15 -23.11 -8.07
C VAL A 193 12.65 -22.92 -7.81
N PRO A 194 13.05 -22.19 -6.74
CA PRO A 194 14.43 -21.79 -6.54
C PRO A 194 15.28 -22.90 -5.89
N THR A 195 15.36 -24.06 -6.53
CA THR A 195 16.13 -25.24 -6.09
C THR A 195 17.34 -25.50 -6.99
N ARG A 196 18.18 -26.47 -6.60
CA ARG A 196 19.27 -26.99 -7.45
C ARG A 196 19.06 -28.50 -7.67
N PRO A 197 18.70 -28.96 -8.88
CA PRO A 197 18.40 -28.16 -10.09
C PRO A 197 17.11 -27.32 -9.96
N VAL A 198 16.97 -26.32 -10.83
CA VAL A 198 15.75 -25.47 -10.89
C VAL A 198 14.58 -26.32 -11.40
N HIS A 199 13.44 -26.23 -10.72
CA HIS A 199 12.17 -26.83 -11.18
C HIS A 199 11.20 -25.75 -11.64
N PHE A 200 10.13 -26.18 -12.33
CA PHE A 200 9.09 -25.29 -12.84
C PHE A 200 7.74 -25.56 -12.18
N ILE A 201 6.84 -24.58 -12.24
CA ILE A 201 5.48 -24.60 -11.70
C ILE A 201 5.48 -24.68 -10.16
N ASN A 202 5.76 -23.55 -9.53
CA ASN A 202 5.81 -23.37 -8.09
C ASN A 202 4.43 -23.12 -7.46
N TRP A 203 3.45 -23.97 -7.81
CA TRP A 203 2.08 -23.84 -7.33
C TRP A 203 1.99 -23.95 -5.79
N ARG A 204 2.88 -24.74 -5.17
CA ARG A 204 2.93 -24.90 -3.70
C ARG A 204 3.26 -23.59 -3.00
N PHE A 205 4.25 -22.86 -3.52
CA PHE A 205 4.58 -21.55 -2.95
C PHE A 205 3.44 -20.56 -3.17
N MET A 206 2.77 -20.57 -4.34
CA MET A 206 1.61 -19.70 -4.58
C MET A 206 0.45 -19.98 -3.61
N LEU A 207 0.11 -21.25 -3.37
CA LEU A 207 -0.91 -21.63 -2.39
C LEU A 207 -0.55 -21.21 -0.97
N TYR A 208 0.73 -21.23 -0.63
CA TYR A 208 1.23 -20.72 0.64
C TYR A 208 1.17 -19.19 0.70
N PHE A 209 1.67 -18.50 -0.32
CA PHE A 209 1.95 -17.07 -0.31
C PHE A 209 0.69 -16.21 -0.46
N LEU A 210 -0.20 -16.56 -1.40
CA LEU A 210 -1.35 -15.72 -1.74
C LEU A 210 -2.29 -15.44 -0.55
N PRO A 211 -2.61 -16.43 0.33
CA PRO A 211 -3.42 -16.16 1.52
C PRO A 211 -2.79 -15.14 2.47
N PHE A 212 -1.47 -15.21 2.69
CA PHE A 212 -0.77 -14.27 3.58
C PHE A 212 -0.61 -12.89 2.96
N TRP A 213 -0.34 -12.82 1.65
CA TRP A 213 -0.33 -11.56 0.93
C TRP A 213 -1.68 -10.85 1.04
N TYR A 214 -2.76 -11.56 0.72
CA TYR A 214 -4.11 -11.02 0.83
C TYR A 214 -4.49 -10.63 2.27
N LEU A 215 -4.15 -11.47 3.26
CA LEU A 215 -4.38 -11.16 4.67
C LEU A 215 -3.70 -9.86 5.11
N GLY A 216 -2.51 -9.55 4.58
CA GLY A 216 -1.82 -8.29 4.87
C GLY A 216 -2.59 -7.06 4.36
N HIS A 217 -3.20 -7.17 3.19
CA HIS A 217 -4.11 -6.14 2.65
C HIS A 217 -5.37 -6.00 3.50
N CYS A 218 -5.98 -7.12 3.93
CA CYS A 218 -7.12 -7.12 4.85
C CYS A 218 -6.80 -6.37 6.16
N PHE A 219 -5.63 -6.60 6.76
CA PHE A 219 -5.21 -5.85 7.94
C PHE A 219 -5.08 -4.35 7.68
N SER A 220 -4.63 -3.96 6.49
CA SER A 220 -4.59 -2.55 6.11
C SER A 220 -6.00 -1.94 6.00
N TYR A 221 -6.95 -2.64 5.38
CA TYR A 221 -8.34 -2.17 5.34
C TYR A 221 -8.96 -2.11 6.74
N LEU A 222 -8.65 -3.08 7.61
CA LEU A 222 -9.11 -3.06 9.00
C LEU A 222 -8.60 -1.82 9.75
N ASN A 223 -7.33 -1.46 9.54
CA ASN A 223 -6.75 -0.23 10.09
C ASN A 223 -7.49 1.01 9.57
N GLY A 224 -7.69 1.09 8.24
CA GLY A 224 -8.43 2.19 7.61
C GLY A 224 -9.85 2.31 8.14
N TYR A 225 -10.58 1.19 8.27
CA TYR A 225 -11.95 1.18 8.76
C TYR A 225 -12.04 1.83 10.15
N TYR A 226 -11.22 1.38 11.11
CA TYR A 226 -11.28 1.89 12.47
C TYR A 226 -10.69 3.29 12.66
N ARG A 227 -9.90 3.81 11.70
CA ARG A 227 -9.51 5.23 11.72
C ARG A 227 -10.67 6.16 11.43
N HIS A 228 -11.63 5.72 10.63
CA HIS A 228 -12.79 6.50 10.21
C HIS A 228 -14.07 6.16 10.96
N TYR A 229 -14.13 4.99 11.59
CA TYR A 229 -15.28 4.58 12.37
C TYR A 229 -15.55 5.53 13.54
N GLY A 230 -16.74 6.13 13.56
CA GLY A 230 -17.14 7.12 14.57
C GLY A 230 -16.63 8.55 14.30
N ALA A 231 -15.85 8.76 13.23
CA ALA A 231 -15.53 10.11 12.76
C ALA A 231 -16.78 10.79 12.17
N ASN A 232 -16.74 12.12 12.05
CA ASN A 232 -17.82 12.87 11.40
C ASN A 232 -17.53 12.99 9.90
N PRO A 233 -18.26 12.28 9.02
CA PRO A 233 -18.01 12.32 7.57
C PRO A 233 -18.42 13.65 6.92
N ASP A 234 -19.25 14.46 7.58
CA ASP A 234 -19.69 15.78 7.09
C ASP A 234 -18.69 16.89 7.43
N LYS A 235 -17.66 16.57 8.23
CA LYS A 235 -16.55 17.48 8.56
C LYS A 235 -15.25 16.83 8.11
N PRO A 236 -14.66 17.28 6.99
CA PRO A 236 -13.38 16.75 6.51
C PRO A 236 -12.25 17.25 7.41
N ILE A 237 -12.13 16.68 8.59
CA ILE A 237 -10.89 16.66 9.36
C ILE A 237 -10.14 15.47 8.79
N ALA A 238 -8.97 15.68 8.21
CA ALA A 238 -8.15 14.57 7.71
C ALA A 238 -7.83 13.63 8.89
N TRP A 239 -8.51 12.48 8.94
CA TRP A 239 -8.24 11.43 9.93
C TRP A 239 -7.29 10.41 9.29
N GLY A 240 -6.01 10.77 9.17
CA GLY A 240 -4.98 9.97 8.48
C GLY A 240 -3.60 10.17 9.08
#